data_AF-A0AAP4DHZ7-F1
#
_entry.id   AF-A0AAP4DHZ7-F1
#
_cell.length_a   1.000
_cell.length_b   1.000
_cell.length_c   1.000
_cell.angle_alpha   90.00
_cell.angle_beta   90.00
_cell.angle_gamma   90.00
#
_symmetry.space_group_name_H-M   'P 1'
#
loop_
_entity.id
_entity.type
_entity.pdbx_description
1 polymer ?
#
loop_
_entity_poly.entity_id
_entity_poly.type
_entity_poly.pdbx_seq_one_letter_code
_entity_poly.pdbx_strand_id
1 'polypeptide(L)'
;MNTIEWLQNGRQPGARRGADRRDAYKRTILSDPRLIDALPEEYAIVQDPDGEASDWNRERIAIFICTDRPRERYFYHARCAKYVYEEIAALLNIKKGTVQKNIERSLLKMKNRANDSLFV
;
A
#
# COMPACT_ATOMS: atom_id res chain seq x y z
N MET A 1 24.06 31.97 3.45
CA MET A 1 23.31 31.52 2.26
C MET A 1 23.14 32.73 1.34
N ASN A 2 23.73 32.73 0.15
CA ASN A 2 23.73 33.90 -0.73
C ASN A 2 22.62 33.77 -1.80
N THR A 3 21.49 34.43 -1.56
CA THR A 3 20.27 34.38 -2.39
C THR A 3 20.53 34.77 -3.85
N ILE A 4 21.55 35.60 -4.10
CA ILE A 4 21.93 36.07 -5.43
C ILE A 4 22.40 34.91 -6.32
N GLU A 5 23.19 33.98 -5.79
CA GLU A 5 23.73 32.85 -6.56
C GLU A 5 22.63 31.89 -7.04
N TRP A 6 21.57 31.77 -6.23
CA TRP A 6 20.39 30.94 -6.55
C TRP A 6 19.57 31.54 -7.69
N LEU A 7 19.30 32.86 -7.64
CA LEU A 7 18.55 33.56 -8.68
C LEU A 7 19.28 33.58 -10.03
N GLN A 8 20.61 33.67 -10.02
CA GLN A 8 21.42 33.69 -11.24
C GLN A 8 21.54 32.33 -11.91
N ASN A 9 21.62 31.26 -11.12
CA ASN A 9 21.99 29.94 -11.64
C ASN A 9 20.84 28.93 -11.67
N GLY A 10 19.70 29.24 -11.03
CA GLY A 10 18.57 28.33 -10.90
C GLY A 10 18.93 27.02 -10.19
N ARG A 11 19.96 27.03 -9.34
CA ARG A 11 20.48 25.86 -8.64
C ARG A 11 20.90 26.20 -7.22
N GLN A 12 21.02 25.19 -6.37
CA GLN A 12 21.41 25.37 -4.97
C GLN A 12 22.82 25.98 -4.91
N PRO A 13 23.04 27.05 -4.12
CA PRO A 13 24.35 27.64 -3.94
C PRO A 13 25.37 26.59 -3.49
N GLY A 14 26.54 26.54 -4.15
CA GLY A 14 27.57 25.53 -3.88
C GLY A 14 27.44 24.19 -4.63
N ALA A 15 26.39 23.98 -5.42
CA ALA A 15 26.30 22.80 -6.30
C ALA A 15 27.29 22.91 -7.48
N ARG A 16 28.11 21.86 -7.68
CA ARG A 16 29.14 21.80 -8.74
C ARG A 16 28.63 21.32 -10.12
N ARG A 17 27.40 20.81 -10.19
CA ARG A 17 26.77 20.34 -11.43
C ARG A 17 25.96 21.47 -12.08
N GLY A 18 25.49 21.24 -13.31
CA GLY A 18 24.67 22.20 -14.08
C GLY A 18 23.31 22.50 -13.42
N ALA A 19 22.37 23.05 -14.20
CA ALA A 19 21.05 23.43 -13.66
C ALA A 19 20.33 22.26 -12.98
N ASP A 20 19.65 22.54 -11.86
CA ASP A 20 18.83 21.55 -11.19
C ASP A 20 17.59 21.21 -12.05
N ARG A 21 17.09 19.98 -11.91
CA ARG A 21 15.83 19.60 -12.56
C ARG A 21 14.73 20.56 -12.09
N ARG A 22 13.94 21.09 -13.01
CA ARG A 22 12.91 22.13 -12.74
C ARG A 22 11.99 21.82 -11.55
N ASP A 23 11.66 20.54 -11.34
CA ASP A 23 10.80 20.11 -10.23
C ASP A 23 11.56 19.49 -9.04
N ALA A 24 12.89 19.53 -9.02
CA ALA A 24 13.69 18.94 -7.94
C ALA A 24 13.22 19.46 -6.57
N TYR A 25 13.18 20.78 -6.41
CA TYR A 25 12.74 21.44 -5.18
C TYR A 25 11.30 21.10 -4.82
N LYS A 26 10.38 21.11 -5.79
CA LYS A 26 8.98 20.73 -5.55
C LYS A 26 8.85 19.30 -5.03
N ARG A 27 9.70 18.39 -5.50
CA ARG A 27 9.67 16.97 -5.13
C ARG A 27 10.42 16.67 -3.83
N THR A 28 11.32 17.55 -3.40
CA THR A 28 12.13 17.35 -2.19
C THR A 28 11.77 18.27 -1.04
N ILE A 29 10.73 19.11 -1.16
CA ILE A 29 10.22 19.93 -0.05
C ILE A 29 9.90 19.07 1.18
N LEU A 30 9.36 17.86 0.97
CA LEU A 30 9.05 16.93 2.06
C LEU A 30 10.20 15.97 2.42
N SER A 31 11.43 16.25 1.96
CA SER A 31 12.60 15.44 2.33
C SER A 31 13.23 15.88 3.66
N ASP A 32 12.91 17.08 4.15
CA ASP A 32 13.35 17.54 5.47
C ASP A 32 12.33 17.09 6.53
N PRO A 33 12.72 16.26 7.52
CA PRO A 33 11.84 15.84 8.60
C PRO A 33 11.18 17.02 9.34
N ARG A 34 11.88 18.16 9.45
CA ARG A 34 11.33 19.35 10.11
C ARG A 34 10.15 19.96 9.38
N LEU A 35 10.12 19.81 8.05
CA LEU A 35 9.00 20.28 7.22
C LEU A 35 7.81 19.32 7.32
N ILE A 36 8.06 18.02 7.54
CA ILE A 36 7.01 17.03 7.82
C ILE A 36 6.40 17.31 9.20
N ASP A 37 7.22 17.57 10.22
CA ASP A 37 6.77 17.86 11.58
C ASP A 37 6.00 19.19 11.71
N ALA A 38 6.26 20.13 10.79
CA ALA A 38 5.57 21.42 10.73
C ALA A 38 4.25 21.36 9.94
N LEU A 39 3.89 20.22 9.34
CA LEU A 39 2.62 20.09 8.65
C LEU A 39 1.46 20.23 9.65
N PRO A 40 0.35 20.90 9.25
CA PRO A 40 -0.85 20.94 10.07
C PRO A 40 -1.32 19.53 10.45
N GLU A 41 -1.83 19.39 11.66
CA GLU A 41 -2.34 18.12 12.20
C GLU A 41 -3.48 17.52 11.33
N GLU A 42 -4.18 18.35 10.55
CA GLU A 42 -5.14 17.91 9.53
C GLU A 42 -4.52 16.98 8.45
N TYR A 43 -3.21 17.11 8.20
CA TYR A 43 -2.45 16.24 7.29
C TYR A 43 -1.69 15.13 8.02
N ALA A 44 -1.77 15.07 9.36
CA ALA A 44 -1.19 13.98 10.11
C ALA A 44 -1.92 12.68 9.73
N ILE A 45 -1.15 11.69 9.31
CA ILE A 45 -1.66 10.32 9.19
C ILE A 45 -1.93 9.87 10.63
N VAL A 46 -3.20 9.76 10.99
CA VAL A 46 -3.61 9.13 12.25
C VAL A 46 -3.18 7.66 12.16
N GLN A 47 -2.00 7.37 12.68
CA GLN A 47 -1.56 6.00 12.89
C GLN A 47 -2.38 5.44 14.05
N ASP A 48 -2.93 4.25 13.90
CA ASP A 48 -3.50 3.55 15.05
C ASP A 48 -2.40 3.44 16.13
N PRO A 49 -2.68 3.86 17.38
CA PRO A 49 -1.65 4.04 18.42
C PRO A 49 -0.90 2.76 18.76
N ASP A 50 -1.47 1.60 18.44
CA ASP A 50 -0.90 0.30 18.80
C ASP A 50 0.12 -0.20 17.78
N GLY A 51 0.22 0.40 16.59
CA GLY A 51 1.10 -0.07 15.49
C GLY A 51 0.79 -1.50 15.01
N GLU A 52 -0.15 -2.20 15.66
CA GLU A 52 -0.61 -3.50 15.29
C GLU A 52 -1.61 -3.37 14.15
N ALA A 53 -1.29 -4.03 13.04
CA ALA A 53 -2.30 -4.31 12.04
C ALA A 53 -3.48 -5.03 12.73
N SER A 54 -4.67 -4.44 12.67
CA SER A 54 -5.92 -5.13 13.00
C SER A 54 -5.91 -6.56 12.45
N ASP A 55 -6.53 -7.51 13.15
CA ASP A 55 -6.65 -8.90 12.68
C ASP A 55 -7.15 -8.98 11.23
N TRP A 56 -8.02 -8.06 10.84
CA TRP A 56 -8.49 -7.90 9.47
C TRP A 56 -7.38 -7.54 8.48
N ASN A 57 -6.48 -6.62 8.85
CA ASN A 57 -5.31 -6.27 8.05
C ASN A 57 -4.30 -7.42 7.98
N ARG A 58 -4.08 -8.14 9.09
CA ARG A 58 -3.24 -9.35 9.11
C ARG A 58 -3.75 -10.41 8.16
N GLU A 59 -5.06 -10.67 8.17
CA GLU A 59 -5.69 -11.68 7.30
C GLU A 59 -5.54 -11.33 5.81
N ARG A 60 -5.74 -10.05 5.46
CA ARG A 60 -5.51 -9.54 4.09
C ARG A 60 -4.07 -9.70 3.63
N ILE A 61 -3.11 -9.34 4.48
CA ILE A 61 -1.67 -9.45 4.18
C ILE A 61 -1.28 -10.92 4.02
N ALA A 62 -1.73 -11.79 4.93
CA ALA A 62 -1.47 -13.23 4.86
C ALA A 62 -1.92 -13.81 3.51
N ILE A 63 -3.09 -13.43 3.01
CA ILE A 63 -3.61 -13.91 1.72
C ILE A 63 -2.85 -13.36 0.54
N PHE A 64 -2.47 -12.09 0.63
CA PHE A 64 -1.65 -11.46 -0.39
C PHE A 64 -0.35 -12.23 -0.59
N ILE A 65 0.27 -12.68 0.50
CA ILE A 65 1.52 -13.45 0.54
C ILE A 65 1.29 -14.92 0.16
N CYS A 66 0.21 -15.54 0.61
CA CYS A 66 -0.03 -16.98 0.43
C CYS A 66 -0.56 -17.36 -0.96
N THR A 67 -0.95 -16.38 -1.78
CA THR A 67 -1.64 -16.62 -3.04
C THR A 67 -0.95 -15.93 -4.22
N ASP A 68 -0.26 -16.72 -5.04
CA ASP A 68 0.39 -16.21 -6.25
C ASP A 68 -0.59 -15.82 -7.37
N ARG A 69 -1.83 -16.34 -7.31
CA ARG A 69 -2.85 -16.08 -8.34
C ARG A 69 -3.64 -14.81 -8.03
N PRO A 70 -3.54 -13.76 -8.87
CA PRO A 70 -4.27 -12.50 -8.65
C PRO A 70 -5.78 -12.68 -8.54
N ARG A 71 -6.32 -13.65 -9.29
CA ARG A 71 -7.74 -13.99 -9.33
C ARG A 71 -8.26 -14.53 -7.98
N GLU A 72 -7.47 -15.37 -7.31
CA GLU A 72 -7.81 -15.95 -6.01
C GLU A 72 -7.80 -14.88 -4.89
N ARG A 73 -6.90 -13.88 -4.97
CA ARG A 73 -6.88 -12.70 -4.08
C ARG A 73 -8.10 -11.81 -4.26
N TYR A 74 -8.52 -11.58 -5.51
CA TYR A 74 -9.67 -10.75 -5.83
C TYR A 74 -10.96 -11.31 -5.22
N PHE A 75 -11.22 -12.61 -5.39
CA PHE A 75 -12.43 -13.24 -4.84
C PHE A 75 -12.52 -13.15 -3.33
N TYR A 76 -11.40 -13.36 -2.65
CA TYR A 76 -11.36 -13.24 -1.20
C TYR A 76 -11.54 -11.78 -0.73
N HIS A 77 -10.87 -10.81 -1.37
CA HIS A 77 -11.07 -9.40 -1.04
C HIS A 77 -12.51 -8.94 -1.25
N ALA A 78 -13.14 -9.36 -2.34
CA ALA A 78 -14.55 -9.08 -2.58
C ALA A 78 -15.42 -9.69 -1.47
N ARG A 79 -15.08 -10.88 -0.96
CA ARG A 79 -15.80 -11.46 0.19
C ARG A 79 -15.59 -10.68 1.50
N CYS A 80 -14.37 -10.21 1.78
CA CYS A 80 -14.08 -9.35 2.94
C CYS A 80 -14.79 -7.99 2.89
N ALA A 81 -14.98 -7.45 1.68
CA ALA A 81 -15.79 -6.26 1.45
C ALA A 81 -17.30 -6.53 1.57
N LYS A 82 -17.69 -7.70 2.09
CA LYS A 82 -19.05 -8.18 2.34
C LYS A 82 -19.93 -8.39 1.11
N TYR A 83 -19.35 -8.50 -0.08
CA TYR A 83 -20.11 -8.95 -1.24
C TYR A 83 -20.59 -10.39 -1.05
N VAL A 84 -21.79 -10.65 -1.55
CA VAL A 84 -22.38 -12.00 -1.65
C VAL A 84 -21.78 -12.69 -2.87
N TYR A 85 -21.61 -14.02 -2.83
CA TYR A 85 -21.02 -14.78 -3.95
C TYR A 85 -21.71 -14.56 -5.29
N GLU A 86 -23.01 -14.26 -5.28
CA GLU A 86 -23.82 -13.96 -6.46
C GLU A 86 -23.40 -12.65 -7.13
N GLU A 87 -23.14 -11.61 -6.34
CA GLU A 87 -22.73 -10.28 -6.82
C GLU A 87 -21.35 -10.35 -7.47
N ILE A 88 -20.43 -11.07 -6.84
CA ILE A 88 -19.08 -11.30 -7.36
C ILE A 88 -19.13 -12.09 -8.68
N ALA A 89 -20.00 -13.09 -8.73
CA ALA A 89 -20.22 -13.91 -9.92
C ALA A 89 -20.79 -13.09 -11.08
N ALA A 90 -21.78 -12.22 -10.80
CA ALA A 90 -22.37 -11.31 -11.77
C ALA A 90 -21.35 -10.29 -12.29
N LEU A 91 -20.58 -9.66 -11.39
CA LEU A 91 -19.58 -8.65 -11.74
C LEU A 91 -18.49 -9.20 -12.67
N LEU A 92 -18.12 -10.46 -12.47
CA LEU A 92 -17.07 -11.14 -13.25
C LEU A 92 -17.61 -12.01 -14.39
N ASN A 93 -18.93 -12.06 -14.57
CA ASN A 93 -19.62 -12.89 -15.55
C ASN A 93 -19.16 -14.37 -15.49
N ILE A 94 -19.19 -14.96 -14.29
CA ILE A 94 -18.83 -16.36 -14.04
C ILE A 94 -19.89 -17.04 -13.18
N LYS A 95 -19.78 -18.37 -13.03
CA LYS A 95 -20.67 -19.13 -12.15
C LYS A 95 -20.32 -18.92 -10.67
N LYS A 96 -21.33 -18.82 -9.81
CA LYS A 96 -21.21 -18.77 -8.33
C LYS A 96 -20.31 -19.86 -7.76
N GLY A 97 -20.44 -21.09 -8.26
CA GLY A 97 -19.59 -22.21 -7.83
C GLY A 97 -18.10 -22.01 -8.14
N THR A 98 -17.76 -21.22 -9.16
CA THR A 98 -16.37 -20.84 -9.45
C THR A 98 -15.84 -19.88 -8.38
N VAL A 99 -16.65 -18.90 -7.94
CA VAL A 99 -16.29 -17.97 -6.85
C VAL A 99 -16.03 -18.75 -5.56
N GLN A 100 -16.97 -19.64 -5.18
CA GLN A 100 -16.87 -20.47 -3.97
C GLN A 100 -15.58 -21.30 -3.95
N LYS A 101 -15.30 -22.07 -5.02
CA LYS A 101 -14.10 -22.91 -5.10
C LYS A 101 -12.79 -22.12 -5.00
N ASN A 102 -12.76 -20.90 -5.57
CA ASN A 102 -11.56 -20.06 -5.46
C ASN A 102 -11.35 -19.58 -4.02
N ILE A 103 -12.42 -19.18 -3.33
CA ILE A 103 -12.33 -18.72 -1.93
C ILE A 103 -11.92 -19.88 -1.01
N GLU A 104 -12.54 -21.04 -1.14
CA GLU A 104 -12.17 -22.26 -0.39
C GLU A 104 -10.70 -22.62 -0.58
N ARG A 105 -10.21 -22.54 -1.82
CA ARG A 105 -8.80 -22.80 -2.13
C ARG A 105 -7.87 -21.77 -1.49
N SER A 106 -8.22 -20.49 -1.51
CA SER A 106 -7.44 -19.43 -0.84
C SER A 106 -7.34 -19.68 0.67
N LEU A 107 -8.47 -20.02 1.32
CA LEU A 107 -8.51 -20.35 2.75
C LEU A 107 -7.67 -21.59 3.08
N LEU A 108 -7.73 -22.62 2.24
CA LEU A 108 -6.91 -23.83 2.42
C LEU A 108 -5.41 -23.52 2.34
N LYS A 109 -4.99 -22.67 1.40
CA LYS A 109 -3.59 -22.23 1.29
C LYS A 109 -3.11 -21.48 2.52
N MET A 110 -3.94 -20.60 3.09
CA MET A 110 -3.62 -19.91 4.35
C MET A 110 -3.43 -20.91 5.49
N LYS A 111 -4.37 -21.85 5.65
CA LYS A 111 -4.30 -22.88 6.68
C LYS A 111 -3.03 -23.71 6.57
N ASN A 112 -2.69 -24.15 5.35
CA ASN A 112 -1.47 -24.92 5.12
C ASN A 112 -0.22 -24.09 5.41
N ARG A 113 -0.19 -22.82 4.98
CA ARG A 113 0.93 -21.91 5.28
C ARG A 113 1.09 -21.66 6.78
N ALA A 114 -0.01 -21.50 7.52
CA ALA A 114 0.03 -21.32 8.97
C ALA A 114 0.62 -22.55 9.67
N ASN A 115 0.31 -23.76 9.19
CA ASN A 115 0.90 -25.00 9.69
C ASN A 115 2.37 -25.18 9.29
N ASP A 116 2.77 -24.72 8.10
CA ASP A 116 4.14 -24.84 7.59
C ASP A 116 5.07 -23.72 8.09
N SER A 117 4.52 -22.64 8.63
CA SER A 117 5.29 -21.51 9.15
C SER A 117 5.96 -21.90 10.46
N LEU A 118 7.29 -22.03 10.44
CA LEU A 118 8.18 -22.30 11.58
C LEU A 118 8.15 -21.24 12.71
N PHE A 119 7.32 -20.22 12.58
CA PHE A 119 7.18 -19.13 13.54
C PHE A 119 5.74 -19.13 14.05
N VAL A 120 5.50 -19.95 15.07
CA VAL A 120 4.40 -19.83 16.04
C VAL A 120 5.02 -19.36 17.34
#